data_AF-A0A374UNF4-F1
#
_entry.id   AF-A0A374UNF4-F1
#
_cell.length_a   1.000
_cell.length_b   1.000
_cell.length_c   1.000
_cell.angle_alpha   90.00
_cell.angle_beta   90.00
_cell.angle_gamma   90.00
#
_symmetry.space_group_name_H-M   'P 1'
#
loop_
_entity.id
_entity.type
_entity.pdbx_description
1 polymer ?
#
loop_
_entity_poly.entity_id
_entity_poly.type
_entity_poly.pdbx_seq_one_letter_code
_entity_poly.pdbx_strand_id
1 'polypeptide(L)'
;MRCVIIAGSPDAEINFIAEQVKDCNYLICADKGYEYAKKAGIKPDLIVGDFDSYSGELPDDCEIIKLNSHKDDTDLLHCIGVALSRGYDDFLILAATGGRFDHTFANISTLMYLDKKGAKGEIVSSREIIRFLKKGEYKINDCKGKTFSVFPFACESVNVTYIGAEYSADNLVLTAEDAMGVSNIFTTDKAAVKINYGNAIFILNSVVN
;
A
#
# COMPACT_ATOMS: atom_id res chain seq x y z
N MET A 1 4.57 -3.39 -15.97
CA MET A 1 5.76 -3.91 -15.25
C MET A 1 5.61 -3.46 -13.81
N ARG A 2 5.85 -4.33 -12.83
CA ARG A 2 5.60 -4.03 -11.41
C ARG A 2 6.85 -3.47 -10.74
N CYS A 3 6.70 -2.30 -10.11
CA CYS A 3 7.68 -1.72 -9.20
C CYS A 3 7.32 -2.09 -7.76
N VAL A 4 8.27 -2.66 -7.03
CA VAL A 4 8.14 -2.91 -5.59
C VAL A 4 8.94 -1.85 -4.84
N ILE A 5 8.34 -1.27 -3.80
CA ILE A 5 9.04 -0.34 -2.90
C ILE A 5 9.03 -0.95 -1.51
N ILE A 6 10.21 -1.14 -0.93
CA ILE A 6 10.36 -1.52 0.49
C ILE A 6 10.57 -0.23 1.28
N ALA A 7 9.59 0.14 2.10
CA ALA A 7 9.67 1.27 3.02
C ALA A 7 10.32 0.87 4.37
N GLY A 8 10.31 1.79 5.34
CA GLY A 8 11.07 1.68 6.59
C GLY A 8 10.28 1.35 7.86
N SER A 9 9.07 0.78 7.77
CA SER A 9 8.30 0.43 8.97
C SER A 9 9.02 -0.62 9.83
N PRO A 10 9.08 -0.44 11.16
CA PRO A 10 9.70 -1.42 12.07
C PRO A 10 8.96 -2.77 12.11
N ASP A 11 7.71 -2.82 11.67
CA ASP A 11 6.88 -4.04 11.66
C ASP A 11 7.16 -4.92 10.42
N ALA A 12 8.25 -4.68 9.70
CA ALA A 12 8.61 -5.41 8.48
C ALA A 12 8.92 -6.89 8.75
N GLU A 13 8.32 -7.78 7.96
CA GLU A 13 8.59 -9.21 8.00
C GLU A 13 9.47 -9.64 6.83
N ILE A 14 10.71 -10.06 7.14
CA ILE A 14 11.75 -10.33 6.14
C ILE A 14 11.33 -11.44 5.17
N ASN A 15 10.76 -12.54 5.67
CA ASN A 15 10.32 -13.66 4.83
C ASN A 15 9.16 -13.26 3.91
N PHE A 16 8.25 -12.42 4.41
CA PHE A 16 7.15 -11.89 3.60
C PHE A 16 7.68 -11.00 2.48
N ILE A 17 8.61 -10.09 2.78
CA ILE A 17 9.28 -9.25 1.79
C ILE A 17 9.95 -10.11 0.72
N ALA A 18 10.75 -11.11 1.13
CA ALA A 18 11.43 -12.02 0.22
C ALA A 18 10.48 -12.74 -0.74
N GLU A 19 9.28 -13.11 -0.28
CA GLU A 19 8.28 -13.72 -1.15
C GLU A 19 7.70 -12.72 -2.15
N GLN A 20 7.34 -11.52 -1.69
CA GLN A 20 6.67 -10.52 -2.53
C GLN A 20 7.55 -9.93 -3.63
N VAL A 21 8.88 -9.92 -3.45
CA VAL A 21 9.81 -9.35 -4.45
C VAL A 21 10.11 -10.29 -5.63
N LYS A 22 9.75 -11.58 -5.56
CA LYS A 22 10.12 -12.56 -6.61
C LYS A 22 9.60 -12.19 -7.99
N ASP A 23 8.42 -11.56 -8.04
CA ASP A 23 7.75 -11.16 -9.28
C ASP A 23 7.94 -9.66 -9.61
N CYS A 24 8.91 -8.99 -8.99
CA CYS A 24 9.17 -7.58 -9.27
C CYS A 24 9.98 -7.39 -10.56
N ASN A 25 9.71 -6.29 -11.27
CA ASN A 25 10.55 -5.85 -12.40
C ASN A 25 11.54 -4.76 -12.00
N TYR A 26 11.27 -4.11 -10.88
CA TYR A 26 12.08 -3.02 -10.34
C TYR A 26 11.88 -2.92 -8.84
N LEU A 27 12.97 -2.87 -8.08
CA LEU A 27 12.95 -2.83 -6.63
C LEU A 27 13.61 -1.56 -6.12
N ILE A 28 12.85 -0.76 -5.39
CA ILE A 28 13.32 0.45 -4.72
C ILE A 28 13.31 0.25 -3.21
N CYS A 29 14.37 0.63 -2.53
CA CYS A 29 14.43 0.70 -1.07
C CYS A 29 14.37 2.16 -0.62
N ALA A 30 13.41 2.48 0.26
CA ALA A 30 13.31 3.78 0.90
C ALA A 30 13.94 3.71 2.31
N ASP A 31 15.01 4.47 2.54
CA ASP A 31 15.77 4.57 3.79
C ASP A 31 16.01 3.19 4.43
N LYS A 32 15.46 2.92 5.63
CA LYS A 32 15.57 1.64 6.34
C LYS A 32 15.07 0.43 5.56
N GLY A 33 14.29 0.61 4.50
CA GLY A 33 13.91 -0.47 3.58
C GLY A 33 15.09 -1.24 3.01
N TYR A 34 16.25 -0.56 2.84
CA TYR A 34 17.47 -1.22 2.38
C TYR A 34 17.99 -2.26 3.38
N GLU A 35 17.87 -2.01 4.68
CA GLU A 35 18.24 -3.01 5.69
C GLU A 35 17.42 -4.28 5.57
N TYR A 36 16.13 -4.15 5.27
CA TYR A 36 15.24 -5.29 5.11
C TYR A 36 15.56 -6.07 3.83
N ALA A 37 15.83 -5.38 2.72
CA ALA A 37 16.30 -6.03 1.50
C ALA A 37 17.60 -6.81 1.74
N LYS A 38 18.58 -6.20 2.44
CA LYS A 38 19.84 -6.85 2.81
C LYS A 38 19.62 -8.09 3.67
N LYS A 39 18.76 -8.01 4.69
CA LYS A 39 18.42 -9.15 5.57
C LYS A 39 17.70 -10.27 4.81
N ALA A 40 16.92 -9.93 3.79
CA ALA A 40 16.26 -10.88 2.90
C ALA A 40 17.17 -11.46 1.81
N GLY A 41 18.43 -11.00 1.69
CA GLY A 41 19.35 -11.43 0.64
C GLY A 41 18.97 -10.90 -0.75
N ILE A 42 18.24 -9.78 -0.82
CA ILE A 42 17.75 -9.18 -2.06
C ILE A 42 18.60 -7.96 -2.41
N LYS A 43 18.98 -7.84 -3.68
CA LYS A 43 19.65 -6.66 -4.22
C LYS A 43 18.61 -5.70 -4.83
N PRO A 44 18.50 -4.44 -4.35
CA PRO A 44 17.63 -3.44 -4.98
C PRO A 44 18.25 -2.87 -6.27
N ASP A 45 17.40 -2.31 -7.12
CA ASP A 45 17.82 -1.54 -8.30
C ASP A 45 18.13 -0.09 -7.93
N LEU A 46 17.42 0.46 -6.94
CA LEU A 46 17.58 1.83 -6.46
C LEU A 46 17.40 1.91 -4.95
N ILE A 47 18.22 2.74 -4.30
CA ILE A 47 18.06 3.12 -2.91
C ILE A 47 17.84 4.64 -2.83
N VAL A 48 16.85 5.06 -2.04
CA VAL A 48 16.48 6.46 -1.84
C VAL A 48 16.41 6.75 -0.35
N GLY A 49 17.03 7.83 0.11
CA GLY A 49 16.92 8.27 1.50
C GLY A 49 17.96 9.33 1.86
N ASP A 50 17.82 9.94 3.03
CA ASP A 50 18.87 10.82 3.59
C ASP A 50 20.01 10.02 4.25
N PHE A 51 19.71 8.80 4.70
CA PHE A 51 20.59 7.89 5.43
C PHE A 51 21.14 8.49 6.73
N ASP A 52 20.50 9.51 7.29
CA ASP A 52 20.96 10.16 8.53
C ASP A 52 20.86 9.21 9.74
N SER A 53 20.03 8.18 9.64
CA SER A 53 19.87 7.11 10.64
C SER A 53 20.53 5.77 10.30
N TYR A 54 21.12 5.66 9.10
CA TYR A 54 21.75 4.42 8.63
C TYR A 54 23.26 4.45 8.88
N SER A 55 23.76 3.49 9.67
CA SER A 55 25.18 3.40 10.04
C SER A 55 25.97 2.36 9.24
N GLY A 56 25.32 1.65 8.32
CA GLY A 56 25.97 0.65 7.47
C GLY A 56 26.58 1.22 6.20
N GLU A 57 27.30 0.38 5.46
CA GLU A 57 27.80 0.71 4.14
C GLU A 57 26.71 0.52 3.08
N LEU A 58 26.52 1.56 2.26
CA LEU A 58 25.71 1.49 1.05
C LEU A 58 26.46 0.70 -0.03
N PRO A 59 25.75 -0.03 -0.90
CA PRO A 59 26.38 -0.87 -1.91
C PRO A 59 26.91 -0.02 -3.07
N ASP A 60 28.13 -0.30 -3.52
CA ASP A 60 28.77 0.40 -4.65
C ASP A 60 28.14 0.03 -6.00
N ASP A 61 27.42 -1.08 -6.08
CA ASP A 61 26.87 -1.67 -7.29
C ASP A 61 25.35 -1.47 -7.44
N CYS A 62 24.80 -0.41 -6.83
CA CYS A 62 23.40 -0.01 -6.88
C CYS A 62 23.26 1.50 -7.14
N GLU A 63 22.19 1.92 -7.82
CA GLU A 63 21.89 3.35 -7.94
C GLU A 63 21.43 3.90 -6.58
N ILE A 64 21.93 5.08 -6.20
CA ILE A 64 21.59 5.73 -4.93
C ILE A 64 21.18 7.17 -5.20
N ILE A 65 19.98 7.54 -4.74
CA ILE A 65 19.50 8.92 -4.69
C ILE A 65 19.50 9.38 -3.23
N LYS A 66 20.48 10.21 -2.88
CA LYS A 66 20.55 10.81 -1.55
C LYS A 66 19.63 12.03 -1.47
N LEU A 67 18.71 12.03 -0.51
CA LEU A 67 17.81 13.14 -0.25
C LEU A 67 18.42 14.13 0.75
N ASN A 68 18.00 15.40 0.64
CA ASN A 68 18.30 16.40 1.66
C ASN A 68 17.24 16.28 2.76
N SER A 69 17.66 16.13 4.02
CA SER A 69 16.77 15.99 5.19
C SER A 69 15.86 17.21 5.46
N HIS A 70 16.03 18.30 4.71
CA HIS A 70 15.21 19.52 4.79
C HIS A 70 14.07 19.61 3.75
N LYS A 71 13.80 18.56 2.95
CA LYS A 71 12.68 18.57 1.99
C LYS A 71 11.39 18.03 2.61
N ASP A 72 10.27 18.57 2.16
CA ASP A 72 8.92 18.25 2.66
C ASP A 72 8.34 16.93 2.11
N ASP A 73 9.01 16.26 1.17
CA ASP A 73 8.54 15.00 0.58
C ASP A 73 9.11 13.80 1.36
N THR A 74 8.25 12.82 1.69
CA THR A 74 8.71 11.56 2.31
C THR A 74 9.52 10.73 1.33
N ASP A 75 10.44 9.89 1.83
CA ASP A 75 11.25 9.01 0.99
C ASP A 75 10.39 8.13 0.06
N LEU A 76 9.26 7.62 0.57
CA LEU A 76 8.32 6.82 -0.22
C LEU A 76 7.72 7.61 -1.39
N LEU A 77 7.27 8.86 -1.14
CA LEU A 77 6.71 9.70 -2.21
C LEU A 77 7.77 10.00 -3.28
N HIS A 78 9.02 10.19 -2.88
CA HIS A 78 10.14 10.35 -3.81
C HIS A 78 10.39 9.09 -4.63
N CYS A 79 10.42 7.91 -4.00
CA CYS A 79 10.55 6.62 -4.69
C CYS A 79 9.46 6.44 -5.76
N ILE A 80 8.22 6.74 -5.40
CA ILE A 80 7.08 6.71 -6.32
C ILE A 80 7.30 7.67 -7.50
N GLY A 81 7.72 8.92 -7.23
CA GLY A 81 7.99 9.91 -8.26
C GLY A 81 9.07 9.45 -9.25
N VAL A 82 10.16 8.86 -8.75
CA VAL A 82 11.24 8.32 -9.59
C VAL A 82 10.74 7.16 -10.44
N ALA A 83 10.04 6.20 -9.86
CA ALA A 83 9.49 5.06 -10.59
C ALA A 83 8.48 5.48 -11.68
N LEU A 84 7.57 6.42 -11.38
CA LEU A 84 6.65 7.00 -12.36
C LEU A 84 7.41 7.65 -13.52
N SER A 85 8.49 8.39 -13.22
CA SER A 85 9.33 9.03 -14.25
C SER A 85 10.04 8.02 -15.17
N ARG A 86 10.26 6.80 -14.66
CA ARG A 86 10.83 5.66 -15.39
C ARG A 86 9.79 4.81 -16.12
N GLY A 87 8.51 5.19 -16.08
CA GLY A 87 7.44 4.50 -16.80
C GLY A 87 6.78 3.33 -16.06
N TYR A 88 7.01 3.18 -14.75
CA TYR A 88 6.29 2.21 -13.94
C TYR A 88 4.93 2.77 -13.51
N ASP A 89 3.88 1.95 -13.61
CA ASP A 89 2.49 2.31 -13.32
C ASP A 89 1.78 1.31 -12.38
N ASP A 90 2.46 0.25 -11.96
CA ASP A 90 1.98 -0.81 -11.06
C ASP A 90 2.90 -0.91 -9.84
N PHE A 91 2.38 -0.53 -8.66
CA PHE A 91 3.16 -0.40 -7.44
C PHE A 91 2.70 -1.38 -6.36
N LEU A 92 3.67 -2.09 -5.78
CA LEU A 92 3.50 -2.85 -4.54
C LEU A 92 4.40 -2.24 -3.47
N ILE A 93 3.79 -1.75 -2.39
CA ILE A 93 4.51 -1.04 -1.33
C ILE A 93 4.53 -1.93 -0.09
N LEU A 94 5.73 -2.30 0.36
CA LEU A 94 5.98 -3.17 1.50
C LEU A 94 6.54 -2.36 2.68
N ALA A 95 6.41 -2.90 3.88
CA ALA A 95 6.91 -2.26 5.11
C ALA A 95 6.46 -0.79 5.25
N ALA A 96 5.21 -0.50 4.86
CA ALA A 96 4.66 0.85 4.85
C ALA A 96 3.53 1.08 5.89
N THR A 97 3.16 0.05 6.66
CA THR A 97 2.28 0.17 7.83
C THR A 97 3.00 -0.30 9.09
N GLY A 98 2.66 0.28 10.24
CA GLY A 98 3.29 -0.02 11.53
C GLY A 98 4.22 1.09 12.04
N GLY A 99 4.74 0.93 13.25
CA GLY A 99 5.55 1.95 13.91
C GLY A 99 4.80 3.27 14.13
N ARG A 100 5.28 4.36 13.52
CA ARG A 100 4.64 5.68 13.67
C ARG A 100 3.43 5.81 12.74
N PHE A 101 2.30 6.21 13.32
CA PHE A 101 1.03 6.30 12.60
C PHE A 101 0.98 7.43 11.56
N ASP A 102 1.66 8.55 11.80
CA ASP A 102 1.77 9.65 10.84
C ASP A 102 2.44 9.20 9.52
N HIS A 103 3.52 8.42 9.59
CA HIS A 103 4.13 7.78 8.41
C HIS A 103 3.17 6.80 7.73
N THR A 104 2.47 5.96 8.50
CA THR A 104 1.48 5.03 7.94
C THR A 104 0.38 5.79 7.18
N PHE A 105 -0.16 6.86 7.77
CA PHE A 105 -1.20 7.68 7.14
C PHE A 105 -0.70 8.41 5.88
N ALA A 106 0.53 8.95 5.93
CA ALA A 106 1.18 9.54 4.77
C ALA A 106 1.35 8.52 3.64
N ASN A 107 1.79 7.30 3.95
CA ASN A 107 1.94 6.22 2.98
C ASN A 107 0.59 5.85 2.34
N ILE A 108 -0.48 5.70 3.12
CA ILE A 108 -1.83 5.45 2.59
C ILE A 108 -2.27 6.56 1.62
N SER A 109 -1.96 7.81 1.94
CA SER A 109 -2.27 8.96 1.07
C SER A 109 -1.58 8.90 -0.29
N THR A 110 -0.42 8.24 -0.39
CA THR A 110 0.27 8.03 -1.68
C THR A 110 -0.52 7.15 -2.66
N LEU A 111 -1.44 6.31 -2.18
CA LEU A 111 -2.30 5.49 -3.05
C LEU A 111 -3.24 6.35 -3.90
N MET A 112 -3.79 7.42 -3.32
CA MET A 112 -4.57 8.41 -4.08
C MET A 112 -3.68 9.23 -5.02
N TYR A 113 -2.45 9.53 -4.62
CA TYR A 113 -1.47 10.20 -5.49
C TYR A 113 -1.17 9.36 -6.73
N LEU A 114 -0.94 8.05 -6.58
CA LEU A 114 -0.74 7.12 -7.68
C LEU A 114 -1.94 7.11 -8.64
N ASP A 115 -3.18 6.99 -8.13
CA ASP A 115 -4.38 7.00 -8.97
C ASP A 115 -4.51 8.31 -9.78
N LYS A 116 -4.22 9.46 -9.15
CA LYS A 116 -4.20 10.77 -9.84
C LYS A 116 -3.14 10.86 -10.94
N LYS A 117 -2.08 10.06 -10.86
CA LYS A 117 -1.04 9.95 -11.89
C LYS A 117 -1.34 8.88 -12.94
N GLY A 118 -2.50 8.23 -12.87
CA GLY A 118 -2.88 7.15 -13.78
C GLY A 118 -2.19 5.82 -13.47
N ALA A 119 -1.58 5.69 -12.29
CA ALA A 119 -0.95 4.47 -11.81
C ALA A 119 -1.84 3.77 -10.77
N LYS A 120 -1.58 2.49 -10.53
CA LYS A 120 -2.23 1.69 -9.48
C LYS A 120 -1.20 1.33 -8.41
N GLY A 121 -1.63 1.27 -7.16
CA GLY A 121 -0.78 0.90 -6.04
C GLY A 121 -1.55 0.17 -4.96
N GLU A 122 -0.84 -0.68 -4.24
CA GLU A 122 -1.31 -1.30 -3.01
C GLU A 122 -0.20 -1.32 -1.95
N ILE A 123 -0.59 -1.08 -0.70
CA ILE A 123 0.29 -1.32 0.45
C ILE A 123 -0.04 -2.71 0.98
N VAL A 124 0.98 -3.55 1.17
CA VAL A 124 0.80 -4.95 1.51
C VAL A 124 1.73 -5.35 2.64
N SER A 125 1.16 -6.06 3.61
CA SER A 125 1.89 -6.79 4.65
C SER A 125 1.35 -8.23 4.75
N SER A 126 1.94 -9.03 5.63
CA SER A 126 1.42 -10.35 6.02
C SER A 126 0.00 -10.27 6.59
N ARG A 127 -0.37 -9.13 7.18
CA ARG A 127 -1.61 -8.92 7.93
C ARG A 127 -2.72 -8.32 7.08
N GLU A 128 -2.39 -7.46 6.13
CA GLU A 128 -3.38 -6.65 5.43
C GLU A 128 -2.94 -6.21 4.03
N ILE A 129 -3.93 -5.92 3.19
CA ILE A 129 -3.79 -5.27 1.89
C ILE A 129 -4.62 -3.99 1.91
N ILE A 130 -4.00 -2.86 1.61
CA ILE A 130 -4.63 -1.54 1.57
C ILE A 130 -4.61 -1.00 0.15
N ARG A 131 -5.79 -0.57 -0.34
CA ARG A 131 -5.99 -0.05 -1.70
C ARG A 131 -6.81 1.23 -1.68
N PHE A 132 -6.50 2.14 -2.60
CA PHE A 132 -7.39 3.23 -2.95
C PHE A 132 -8.38 2.75 -4.02
N LEU A 133 -9.68 2.95 -3.78
CA LEU A 133 -10.76 2.62 -4.70
C LEU A 133 -11.52 3.88 -5.11
N LYS A 134 -11.69 4.08 -6.41
CA LYS A 134 -12.63 5.06 -6.98
C LYS A 134 -13.87 4.36 -7.53
N LYS A 135 -14.80 5.12 -8.10
CA LYS A 135 -15.98 4.57 -8.78
C LYS A 135 -15.63 3.38 -9.68
N GLY A 136 -16.26 2.24 -9.43
CA GLY A 136 -15.94 0.99 -10.10
C GLY A 136 -16.45 -0.22 -9.33
N GLU A 137 -16.32 -1.40 -9.94
CA GLU A 137 -16.65 -2.68 -9.32
C GLU A 137 -15.38 -3.51 -9.18
N TYR A 138 -15.08 -3.92 -7.95
CA TYR A 138 -13.87 -4.65 -7.59
C TYR A 138 -14.25 -6.04 -7.15
N LYS A 139 -13.93 -7.03 -7.99
CA LYS A 139 -14.15 -8.44 -7.68
C LYS A 139 -13.12 -8.91 -6.65
N ILE A 140 -13.61 -9.54 -5.60
CA ILE A 140 -12.80 -10.09 -4.52
C ILE A 140 -12.99 -11.60 -4.54
N ASN A 141 -11.96 -12.31 -4.99
CA ASN A 141 -11.98 -13.76 -5.10
C ASN A 141 -11.17 -14.41 -3.98
N ASP A 142 -11.53 -15.65 -3.61
CA ASP A 142 -10.77 -16.50 -2.68
C ASP A 142 -10.50 -15.83 -1.31
N CYS A 143 -11.51 -15.10 -0.83
CA CYS A 143 -11.44 -14.32 0.41
C CYS A 143 -12.57 -14.67 1.39
N LYS A 144 -13.28 -15.79 1.22
CA LYS A 144 -14.31 -16.20 2.19
C LYS A 144 -13.72 -16.29 3.60
N GLY A 145 -14.44 -15.73 4.57
CA GLY A 145 -14.03 -15.65 5.98
C GLY A 145 -13.03 -14.53 6.30
N LYS A 146 -12.46 -13.85 5.29
CA LYS A 146 -11.60 -12.68 5.53
C LYS A 146 -12.43 -11.44 5.84
N THR A 147 -11.87 -10.61 6.70
CA THR A 147 -12.46 -9.33 7.12
C THR A 147 -11.99 -8.21 6.22
N PHE A 148 -12.89 -7.32 5.82
CA PHE A 148 -12.57 -6.11 5.08
C PHE A 148 -13.23 -4.87 5.67
N SER A 149 -12.65 -3.72 5.36
CA SER A 149 -13.16 -2.41 5.75
C SER A 149 -13.13 -1.46 4.55
N VAL A 150 -14.05 -0.51 4.51
CA VAL A 150 -14.11 0.58 3.52
C VAL A 150 -14.34 1.90 4.23
N PHE A 151 -13.50 2.89 3.98
CA PHE A 151 -13.63 4.23 4.56
C PHE A 151 -13.62 5.29 3.47
N PRO A 152 -14.48 6.32 3.53
CA PRO A 152 -14.33 7.51 2.69
C PRO A 152 -12.91 8.07 2.82
N PHE A 153 -12.33 8.51 1.69
CA PHE A 153 -10.97 9.05 1.68
C PHE A 153 -10.85 10.32 0.85
N ALA A 154 -10.44 11.40 1.50
CA ALA A 154 -10.40 12.75 0.91
C ALA A 154 -11.76 13.17 0.30
N CYS A 155 -12.87 12.75 0.93
CA CYS A 155 -14.24 13.11 0.58
C CYS A 155 -15.14 12.98 1.82
N GLU A 156 -16.28 13.68 1.83
CA GLU A 156 -17.24 13.64 2.94
C GLU A 156 -17.93 12.27 3.07
N SER A 157 -18.19 11.62 1.94
CA SER A 157 -18.85 10.31 1.90
C SER A 157 -18.46 9.49 0.68
N VAL A 158 -18.68 8.18 0.78
CA VAL A 158 -18.58 7.21 -0.32
C VAL A 158 -19.85 6.36 -0.33
N ASN A 159 -20.34 6.03 -1.52
CA ASN A 159 -21.49 5.13 -1.66
C ASN A 159 -21.04 3.77 -2.19
N VAL A 160 -21.47 2.72 -1.51
CA VAL A 160 -20.99 1.36 -1.68
C VAL A 160 -22.11 0.35 -1.85
N THR A 161 -21.84 -0.68 -2.64
CA THR A 161 -22.64 -1.92 -2.70
C THR A 161 -21.70 -3.09 -2.40
N TYR A 162 -22.10 -3.97 -1.49
CA TYR A 162 -21.34 -5.17 -1.10
C TYR A 162 -22.09 -6.42 -1.52
N ILE A 163 -21.43 -7.27 -2.32
CA ILE A 163 -21.97 -8.54 -2.81
C ILE A 163 -21.15 -9.67 -2.19
N GLY A 164 -21.82 -10.66 -1.58
CA GLY A 164 -21.15 -11.79 -0.95
C GLY A 164 -20.45 -11.42 0.37
N ALA A 165 -21.02 -10.47 1.13
CA ALA A 165 -20.56 -10.04 2.44
C ALA A 165 -21.63 -10.32 3.53
N GLU A 166 -21.20 -10.45 4.78
CA GLU A 166 -22.08 -10.69 5.94
C GLU A 166 -23.05 -9.52 6.12
N TYR A 167 -22.51 -8.31 6.18
CA TYR A 167 -23.30 -7.09 6.06
C TYR A 167 -23.38 -6.71 4.57
N SER A 168 -24.24 -7.41 3.83
CA SER A 168 -24.54 -7.04 2.45
C SER A 168 -25.22 -5.66 2.40
N ALA A 169 -24.90 -4.87 1.38
CA ALA A 169 -25.39 -3.52 1.24
C ALA A 169 -25.67 -3.21 -0.23
N ASP A 170 -26.71 -2.41 -0.49
CA ASP A 170 -26.97 -1.84 -1.80
C ASP A 170 -27.15 -0.32 -1.67
N ASN A 171 -26.25 0.43 -2.32
CA ASN A 171 -26.18 1.89 -2.26
C ASN A 171 -26.08 2.47 -0.83
N LEU A 172 -25.37 1.78 0.08
CA LEU A 172 -25.07 2.29 1.42
C LEU A 172 -24.15 3.52 1.32
N VAL A 173 -24.49 4.58 2.05
CA VAL A 173 -23.62 5.76 2.18
C VAL A 173 -22.82 5.63 3.46
N LEU A 174 -21.50 5.66 3.35
CA LEU A 174 -20.58 5.78 4.48
C LEU A 174 -20.09 7.21 4.56
N THR A 175 -20.08 7.78 5.76
CA THR A 175 -19.60 9.15 5.99
C THR A 175 -18.24 9.13 6.67
N ALA A 176 -17.47 10.22 6.52
CA ALA A 176 -16.15 10.31 7.11
C ALA A 176 -16.19 10.43 8.65
N GLU A 177 -17.36 10.66 9.25
CA GLU A 177 -17.54 10.92 10.69
C GLU A 177 -17.94 9.68 11.52
N ASP A 178 -18.63 8.70 10.93
CA ASP A 178 -19.25 7.60 11.69
C ASP A 178 -18.48 6.27 11.68
N ALA A 179 -17.46 6.14 10.82
CA ALA A 179 -16.62 4.95 10.65
C ALA A 179 -17.38 3.61 10.48
N MET A 180 -18.63 3.63 9.97
CA MET A 180 -19.47 2.42 9.89
C MET A 180 -18.96 1.33 8.93
N GLY A 181 -17.99 1.64 8.07
CA GLY A 181 -17.47 0.69 7.09
C GLY A 181 -16.43 -0.30 7.61
N VAL A 182 -16.26 -0.42 8.93
CA VAL A 182 -15.25 -1.26 9.57
C VAL A 182 -15.70 -2.73 9.71
N SER A 183 -14.78 -3.66 9.47
CA SER A 183 -14.87 -5.08 9.87
C SER A 183 -16.08 -5.88 9.34
N ASN A 184 -16.38 -5.75 8.05
CA ASN A 184 -17.32 -6.65 7.37
C ASN A 184 -16.60 -7.95 6.96
N ILE A 185 -17.32 -9.03 6.70
CA ILE A 185 -16.74 -10.35 6.41
C ILE A 185 -17.25 -10.84 5.05
N PHE A 186 -16.36 -11.35 4.19
CA PHE A 186 -16.80 -12.02 2.96
C PHE A 186 -17.37 -13.41 3.26
N THR A 187 -18.61 -13.66 2.82
CA THR A 187 -19.32 -14.93 3.06
C THR A 187 -19.15 -15.92 1.91
N THR A 188 -18.60 -15.49 0.77
CA THR A 188 -18.38 -16.31 -0.42
C THR A 188 -17.02 -16.01 -1.07
N ASP A 189 -16.49 -16.95 -1.85
CA ASP A 189 -15.24 -16.75 -2.61
C ASP A 189 -15.42 -15.96 -3.90
N LYS A 190 -16.65 -15.55 -4.23
CA LYS A 190 -16.95 -14.71 -5.39
C LYS A 190 -17.74 -13.50 -4.90
N ALA A 191 -17.02 -12.59 -4.24
CA ALA A 191 -17.57 -11.36 -3.70
C ALA A 191 -17.22 -10.16 -4.57
N ALA A 192 -17.89 -9.04 -4.33
CA ALA A 192 -17.53 -7.77 -4.94
C ALA A 192 -17.78 -6.59 -3.99
N VAL A 193 -16.87 -5.62 -4.05
CA VAL A 193 -17.07 -4.29 -3.48
C VAL A 193 -17.24 -3.34 -4.64
N LYS A 194 -18.37 -2.64 -4.69
CA LYS A 194 -18.64 -1.64 -5.72
C LYS A 194 -18.65 -0.26 -5.08
N ILE A 195 -17.89 0.66 -5.65
CA ILE A 195 -17.95 2.09 -5.34
C ILE A 195 -18.86 2.73 -6.38
N ASN A 196 -20.05 3.18 -5.97
CA ASN A 196 -21.01 3.82 -6.86
C ASN A 196 -20.61 5.28 -7.14
N TYR A 197 -20.15 5.99 -6.10
CA TYR A 197 -19.51 7.31 -6.17
C TYR A 197 -18.64 7.56 -4.94
N GLY A 198 -17.77 8.57 -5.01
CA GLY A 198 -16.81 8.92 -3.97
C GLY A 198 -15.48 8.16 -4.11
N ASN A 199 -14.62 8.35 -3.12
CA ASN A 199 -13.30 7.76 -3.02
C ASN A 199 -13.19 6.98 -1.71
N ALA A 200 -12.50 5.84 -1.73
CA ALA A 200 -12.38 5.00 -0.55
C ALA A 200 -10.97 4.47 -0.35
N ILE A 201 -10.60 4.27 0.91
CA ILE A 201 -9.58 3.29 1.28
C ILE A 201 -10.30 1.98 1.60
N PHE A 202 -9.89 0.93 0.91
CA PHE A 202 -10.29 -0.45 1.19
C PHE A 202 -9.14 -1.16 1.89
N ILE A 203 -9.46 -1.86 2.97
CA ILE A 203 -8.51 -2.67 3.75
C ILE A 203 -9.04 -4.09 3.77
N LEU A 204 -8.24 -5.05 3.30
CA LEU A 204 -8.50 -6.47 3.44
C LEU A 204 -7.53 -7.06 4.46
N ASN A 205 -8.05 -7.66 5.52
CA ASN A 205 -7.24 -8.39 6.48
C ASN A 205 -6.97 -9.80 5.94
N SER A 206 -5.69 -10.14 5.84
CA SER A 206 -5.19 -11.43 5.34
C SER A 206 -5.29 -12.54 6.37
N VAL A 207 -5.40 -12.19 7.66
CA VAL A 207 -5.61 -13.13 8.77
C VAL A 207 -7.11 -13.38 8.94
N VAL A 208 -7.49 -14.66 8.95
CA VAL A 208 -8.85 -15.10 9.29
C VAL A 208 -8.95 -15.11 10.82
N ASN A 209 -9.96 -14.46 11.37
CA ASN A 209 -10.27 -14.54 12.81
C ASN A 209 -10.80 -15.92 13.19
#